data_AF-A0A8T6FV10-F1
#
_entry.id   AF-A0A8T6FV10-F1
#
_cell.length_a   1.000
_cell.length_b   1.000
_cell.length_c   1.000
_cell.angle_alpha   90.00
_cell.angle_beta   90.00
_cell.angle_gamma   90.00
#
_symmetry.space_group_name_H-M   'P 1'
#
loop_
_entity.id
_entity.type
_entity.pdbx_description
1 polymer ?
#
loop_
_entity_poly.entity_id
_entity_poly.type
_entity_poly.pdbx_seq_one_letter_code
_entity_poly.pdbx_strand_id
1 'polypeptide(L)'
;MNVRQLMTLLATYPPDLRVVVNGYESGFDDVESERVSVTSIVLDVGDDWWDGRHAAAVDRGSEEHSARVVDALVLWRASHWNDPP
;
A
#
# COMPACT_ATOMS: atom_id res chain seq x y z
N MET A 1 -2.64 10.03 0.43
CA MET A 1 -4.06 10.02 0.01
C MET A 1 -4.83 9.15 0.99
N ASN A 2 -6.06 9.51 1.36
CA ASN A 2 -6.95 8.64 2.15
C ASN A 2 -8.03 7.98 1.27
N VAL A 3 -8.80 7.04 1.83
CA VAL A 3 -9.85 6.30 1.09
C VAL A 3 -10.86 7.21 0.41
N ARG A 4 -11.32 8.28 1.08
CA ARG A 4 -12.28 9.24 0.49
C ARG A 4 -11.71 9.93 -0.74
N GLN A 5 -10.46 10.38 -0.65
CA GLN A 5 -9.77 11.01 -1.77
C GLN A 5 -9.58 10.03 -2.93
N LEU A 6 -9.23 8.77 -2.63
CA LEU A 6 -9.12 7.71 -3.63
C LEU A 6 -10.47 7.45 -4.32
N MET A 7 -11.56 7.28 -3.58
CA MET A 7 -12.89 7.11 -4.15
C MET A 7 -13.29 8.28 -5.06
N THR A 8 -12.98 9.51 -4.63
CA THR A 8 -13.26 10.72 -5.43
C THR A 8 -12.48 10.70 -6.74
N LEU A 9 -11.22 10.29 -6.72
CA LEU A 9 -10.40 10.13 -7.91
C LEU A 9 -10.96 9.04 -8.83
N LEU A 10 -11.26 7.85 -8.29
CA LEU A 10 -11.78 6.72 -9.06
C LEU A 10 -13.12 7.05 -9.73
N ALA A 11 -13.97 7.84 -9.07
CA ALA A 11 -15.25 8.29 -9.62
C ALA A 11 -15.13 9.20 -10.86
N THR A 12 -13.92 9.69 -11.19
CA THR A 12 -13.68 10.48 -12.41
C THR A 12 -13.45 9.63 -13.67
N TYR A 13 -13.26 8.31 -13.51
CA TYR A 13 -13.02 7.38 -14.62
C TYR A 13 -14.30 6.62 -15.01
N PRO A 14 -14.37 6.02 -16.22
CA PRO A 14 -15.47 5.13 -16.59
C PRO A 14 -15.64 4.00 -15.56
N PRO A 15 -16.89 3.67 -15.16
CA PRO A 15 -17.15 2.71 -14.09
C PRO A 15 -16.75 1.26 -14.45
N ASP A 16 -16.59 0.97 -15.74
CA ASP A 16 -16.18 -0.32 -16.29
C ASP A 16 -14.69 -0.37 -16.65
N LEU A 17 -13.92 0.70 -16.39
CA LEU A 17 -12.48 0.72 -16.62
C LEU A 17 -11.78 -0.29 -15.71
N ARG A 18 -10.96 -1.18 -16.29
CA ARG A 18 -10.21 -2.19 -15.55
C ARG A 18 -9.18 -1.53 -14.63
N VAL A 19 -9.17 -1.92 -13.36
CA VAL A 19 -8.18 -1.49 -12.36
C VAL A 19 -7.14 -2.60 -12.19
N VAL A 20 -5.87 -2.25 -12.40
CA VAL A 20 -4.72 -3.16 -12.29
C VAL A 20 -3.62 -2.53 -11.44
N VAL A 21 -2.71 -3.35 -10.91
CA VAL A 21 -1.45 -2.94 -10.27
C VAL A 21 -0.27 -3.40 -11.11
N ASN A 22 0.89 -2.78 -10.90
CA ASN A 22 2.13 -3.22 -11.57
C ASN A 22 2.48 -4.64 -11.11
N GLY A 23 2.77 -5.50 -12.09
CA GLY A 23 3.38 -6.81 -11.86
C GLY A 23 4.88 -6.70 -11.59
N TYR A 24 5.60 -7.83 -11.66
CA TYR A 24 7.03 -7.89 -11.33
C TYR A 24 7.93 -7.16 -12.34
N GLU A 25 7.68 -7.33 -13.64
CA GLU A 25 8.46 -6.71 -14.71
C GLU A 25 7.64 -5.63 -15.43
N SER A 26 7.26 -5.87 -16.69
CA SER A 26 6.43 -4.97 -17.50
C SER A 26 4.95 -5.37 -17.54
N GLY A 27 4.55 -6.35 -16.71
CA GLY A 27 3.20 -6.88 -16.64
C GLY A 27 2.28 -6.11 -15.69
N PHE A 28 1.00 -6.49 -15.69
CA PHE A 28 -0.02 -5.94 -14.82
C PHE A 28 -0.84 -7.08 -14.21
N ASP A 29 -1.20 -6.94 -12.94
CA ASP A 29 -2.04 -7.89 -12.21
C ASP A 29 -3.37 -7.24 -11.81
N ASP A 30 -4.41 -8.06 -11.71
CA ASP A 30 -5.70 -7.61 -11.20
C ASP A 30 -5.62 -7.31 -9.70
N VAL A 31 -6.40 -6.31 -9.27
CA VAL A 31 -6.61 -6.04 -7.84
C VAL A 31 -7.62 -7.06 -7.29
N GLU A 32 -7.12 -8.03 -6.53
CA GLU A 32 -7.93 -9.04 -5.84
C GLU A 32 -8.32 -8.56 -4.43
N SER A 33 -9.53 -8.86 -3.98
CA SER A 33 -10.02 -8.44 -2.66
C SER A 33 -9.20 -9.01 -1.51
N GLU A 34 -8.67 -10.23 -1.65
CA GLU A 34 -7.81 -10.88 -0.64
C GLU A 34 -6.46 -10.15 -0.48
N ARG A 35 -6.10 -9.26 -1.41
CA ARG A 35 -4.85 -8.49 -1.41
C ARG A 35 -5.01 -7.05 -0.96
N VAL A 36 -6.18 -6.70 -0.41
CA VAL A 36 -6.44 -5.42 0.21
C VAL A 36 -6.45 -5.60 1.71
N SER A 37 -5.46 -5.02 2.40
CA SER A 37 -5.34 -5.13 3.86
C SER A 37 -5.26 -3.75 4.51
N VAL A 38 -5.64 -3.68 5.79
CA VAL A 38 -5.36 -2.51 6.62
C VAL A 38 -4.12 -2.82 7.46
N THR A 39 -3.12 -1.95 7.39
CA THR A 39 -1.86 -2.07 8.13
C THR A 39 -1.53 -0.74 8.79
N SER A 40 -1.06 -0.78 10.03
CA SER A 40 -0.52 0.41 10.69
C SER A 40 0.89 0.73 10.18
N ILE A 41 1.08 1.96 9.74
CA ILE A 41 2.34 2.45 9.19
C ILE A 41 2.84 3.64 10.00
N VAL A 42 4.15 3.84 9.97
CA VAL A 42 4.81 5.05 10.44
C VAL A 42 5.04 5.96 9.24
N LEU A 43 4.60 7.21 9.34
CA LEU A 43 4.71 8.18 8.26
C LEU A 43 6.10 8.82 8.21
N ASP A 44 6.57 9.10 6.99
CA ASP A 44 7.77 9.90 6.68
C ASP A 44 9.06 9.43 7.36
N VAL A 45 9.22 8.12 7.43
CA VAL A 45 10.37 7.48 8.08
C VAL A 45 11.23 6.63 7.15
N GLY A 46 10.78 6.35 5.94
CA GLY A 46 11.57 5.55 5.01
C GLY A 46 12.83 6.31 4.60
N ASP A 47 13.98 5.69 4.85
CA ASP A 47 15.30 6.29 4.61
C ASP A 47 15.79 6.03 3.18
N ASP A 48 15.33 4.94 2.56
CA ASP A 48 15.77 4.48 1.26
C ASP A 48 14.65 4.43 0.21
N TRP A 49 15.02 4.63 -1.05
CA TRP A 49 14.06 4.69 -2.16
C TRP A 49 13.35 3.36 -2.43
N TRP A 50 13.97 2.23 -2.06
CA TRP A 50 13.39 0.89 -2.25
C TRP A 50 12.37 0.53 -1.16
N ASP A 51 12.46 1.11 0.04
CA ASP A 51 11.50 0.91 1.13
C ASP A 51 10.27 1.82 0.98
N GLY A 52 10.40 2.87 0.16
CA GLY A 52 9.38 3.90 0.00
C GLY A 52 9.39 4.88 1.18
N ARG A 53 8.41 5.79 1.22
CA ARG A 53 8.39 6.92 2.18
C ARG A 53 7.92 6.53 3.59
N HIS A 54 7.29 5.36 3.75
CA HIS A 54 6.62 4.93 4.98
C HIS A 54 7.08 3.52 5.34
N ALA A 55 7.16 3.21 6.63
CA ALA A 55 7.53 1.89 7.12
C ALA A 55 6.36 1.23 7.87
N ALA A 56 6.38 -0.10 7.96
CA ALA A 56 5.46 -0.82 8.83
C ALA A 56 5.73 -0.44 10.30
N ALA A 57 4.67 -0.30 11.11
CA ALA A 57 4.81 0.06 12.51
C ALA A 57 5.53 -1.01 13.36
N VAL A 58 5.62 -2.25 12.88
CA VAL A 58 6.26 -3.37 13.59
C VAL A 58 7.79 -3.39 13.48
N ASP A 59 8.37 -2.75 12.46
CA ASP A 59 9.82 -2.79 12.21
C ASP A 59 10.62 -1.76 13.01
N ARG A 60 9.95 -0.74 13.56
CA ARG A 60 10.56 0.31 14.38
C ARG A 60 10.35 0.00 15.85
N GLY A 61 11.30 -0.71 16.46
CA GLY A 61 11.34 -0.90 17.91
C GLY A 61 11.36 0.45 18.64
N SER A 62 10.24 0.79 19.29
CA SER A 62 9.99 1.77 20.38
C SER A 62 10.73 3.12 20.49
N GLU A 63 11.59 3.53 19.56
CA GLU A 63 12.46 4.69 19.74
C GLU A 63 12.31 5.71 18.61
N GLU A 64 11.16 6.39 18.56
CA GLU A 64 11.09 7.76 18.03
C GLU A 64 9.80 8.46 18.49
N HIS A 65 9.92 9.31 19.50
CA HIS A 65 8.79 9.99 20.17
C HIS A 65 8.04 11.04 19.29
N SER A 66 8.34 11.13 17.99
CA SER A 66 7.73 12.08 17.06
C SER A 66 7.12 11.44 15.80
N ALA A 67 7.31 10.14 15.59
CA ALA A 67 6.85 9.50 14.37
C ALA A 67 5.33 9.26 14.41
N ARG A 68 4.62 9.72 13.37
CA ARG A 68 3.15 9.64 13.33
C ARG A 68 2.72 8.27 12.79
N VAL A 69 2.08 7.47 13.65
CA VAL A 69 1.48 6.19 13.27
C VAL A 69 0.04 6.39 12.79
N VAL A 70 -0.32 5.78 11.66
CA VAL A 70 -1.69 5.79 11.11
C VAL A 70 -2.03 4.43 10.50
N ASP A 71 -3.32 4.10 10.44
CA ASP A 71 -3.79 2.97 9.64
C ASP A 71 -3.87 3.34 8.16
N ALA A 72 -3.39 2.45 7.30
CA ALA A 72 -3.36 2.60 5.86
C ALA A 72 -3.99 1.39 5.16
N LEU A 73 -4.72 1.66 4.08
CA LEU A 73 -5.19 0.62 3.16
C LEU A 73 -4.06 0.31 2.18
N VAL A 74 -3.55 -0.92 2.21
CA VAL A 74 -2.46 -1.40 1.36
C VAL A 74 -3.05 -2.31 0.28
N LEU A 75 -2.70 -2.03 -0.98
CA LEU A 75 -3.00 -2.88 -2.12
C LEU A 75 -1.73 -3.64 -2.48
N TRP A 76 -1.68 -4.92 -2.15
CA TRP A 76 -0.51 -5.75 -2.39
C TRP A 76 -0.39 -6.14 -3.86
N ARG A 77 0.84 -6.07 -4.37
CA ARG A 77 1.24 -6.73 -5.62
C ARG A 77 0.97 -8.24 -5.52
N ALA A 78 0.58 -8.87 -6.62
CA ALA A 78 0.65 -10.31 -6.73
C ALA A 78 2.13 -10.74 -6.67
N SER A 79 2.60 -11.28 -5.55
CA SER A 79 3.84 -12.04 -5.56
C SER A 79 3.51 -13.47 -5.98
N HIS A 80 4.10 -13.93 -7.10
CA HIS A 80 4.11 -15.36 -7.46
C HIS A 80 4.87 -16.21 -6.42
N TRP A 81 5.54 -15.56 -5.48
CA TRP A 81 6.14 -16.17 -4.30
C TRP A 81 5.17 -16.00 -3.14
N ASN A 82 4.41 -17.08 -2.89
CA ASN A 82 3.79 -17.32 -1.59
C ASN A 82 4.87 -17.24 -0.51
N ASP A 83 4.60 -16.45 0.53
CA ASP A 83 4.50 -17.03 1.87
C ASP A 83 3.44 -16.24 2.66
N PRO A 84 2.44 -16.90 3.26
CA PRO A 84 1.63 -16.32 4.33
C PRO A 84 2.48 -16.21 5.63
N PRO A 85 2.03 -15.43 6.64
CA PRO A 85 2.83 -15.00 7.79
C PRO A 85 3.49 -16.11 8.61
#